data_AF-A0A2N1U1G0-F1
#
_entry.id   AF-A0A2N1U1G0-F1
#
_cell.length_a   1.000
_cell.length_b   1.000
_cell.length_c   1.000
_cell.angle_alpha   90.00
_cell.angle_beta   90.00
_cell.angle_gamma   90.00
#
_symmetry.space_group_name_H-M   'P 1'
#
loop_
_entity.id
_entity.type
_entity.pdbx_description
1 polymer ?
#
loop_
_entity_poly.entity_id
_entity_poly.type
_entity_poly.pdbx_seq_one_letter_code
_entity_poly.pdbx_strand_id
1 'polypeptide(L)'
;MVYGDNINDLLDIDRELVEMSGQNLENTAARESELREKESKLFSAIMNSNEEVEKLIAVIASSGSGLDARFKSRLRFEIGQEHRNDLQILLDKIQNAGEGPSASVRGKKIAYIYGCEVNLYDGQWRNSSDGRRFWVSNEYPDIVLSPAEYKRYMQSAQEVED
;
A
#
# COMPACT_ATOMS: atom_id res chain seq x y z
N MET A 1 -23.16 -21.33 0.36
CA MET A 1 -23.20 -19.99 0.98
C MET A 1 -22.20 -19.14 0.24
N VAL A 2 -22.67 -18.08 -0.41
CA VAL A 2 -21.85 -17.18 -1.22
C VAL A 2 -21.04 -16.35 -0.24
N TYR A 3 -19.82 -16.79 0.08
CA TYR A 3 -18.84 -15.92 0.72
C TYR A 3 -18.48 -14.87 -0.34
N GLY A 4 -19.08 -13.69 -0.21
CA GLY A 4 -18.62 -12.51 -0.94
C GLY A 4 -17.13 -12.35 -0.72
N ASP A 5 -16.41 -12.04 -1.78
CA ASP A 5 -14.98 -11.85 -1.75
C ASP A 5 -14.69 -10.62 -0.87
N ASN A 6 -14.33 -10.85 0.39
CA ASN A 6 -14.15 -9.79 1.40
C ASN A 6 -13.13 -8.73 0.93
N ILE A 7 -12.22 -9.12 0.05
CA ILE A 7 -11.22 -8.24 -0.56
C ILE A 7 -11.89 -7.32 -1.58
N ASN A 8 -12.74 -7.83 -2.48
CA ASN A 8 -13.50 -6.98 -3.40
C ASN A 8 -14.41 -6.00 -2.67
N ASP A 9 -15.11 -6.44 -1.62
CA ASP A 9 -15.95 -5.55 -0.80
C ASP A 9 -15.12 -4.44 -0.13
N LEU A 10 -13.90 -4.77 0.31
CA LEU A 10 -12.97 -3.80 0.89
C LEU A 10 -12.48 -2.78 -0.16
N LEU A 11 -12.23 -3.21 -1.41
CA LEU A 11 -11.83 -2.31 -2.49
C LEU A 11 -12.94 -1.38 -2.93
N ASP A 12 -14.20 -1.85 -2.95
CA ASP A 12 -15.35 -1.00 -3.23
C ASP A 12 -15.53 0.05 -2.14
N ILE A 13 -15.35 -0.31 -0.86
CA ILE A 13 -15.36 0.64 0.26
C ILE A 13 -14.22 1.65 0.14
N ASP A 14 -13.01 1.20 -0.21
CA ASP A 14 -11.85 2.08 -0.41
C ASP A 14 -12.11 3.10 -1.53
N ARG A 15 -12.70 2.66 -2.64
CA ARG A 15 -13.08 3.55 -3.74
C ARG A 15 -14.14 4.57 -3.30
N GLU A 16 -15.19 4.12 -2.61
CA GLU A 16 -16.26 4.99 -2.12
C GLU A 16 -15.70 6.03 -1.12
N LEU A 17 -14.80 5.64 -0.23
CA LEU A 17 -14.13 6.55 0.71
C LEU A 17 -13.23 7.58 0.00
N VAL A 18 -12.51 7.18 -1.04
CA VAL A 18 -11.70 8.10 -1.87
C VAL A 18 -12.59 9.09 -2.60
N GLU A 19 -13.70 8.64 -3.19
CA GLU A 19 -14.66 9.51 -3.89
C GLU A 19 -15.33 10.51 -2.93
N MET A 20 -15.68 10.05 -1.71
CA MET A 20 -16.27 10.90 -0.67
C MET A 20 -15.31 11.97 -0.14
N SER A 21 -14.00 11.71 -0.13
CA SER A 21 -12.98 12.68 0.32
C SER A 21 -12.94 13.97 -0.53
N GLY A 22 -13.56 13.96 -1.72
CA GLY A 22 -13.69 15.11 -2.61
C GLY A 22 -15.04 15.84 -2.58
N GLN A 23 -16.00 15.43 -1.74
CA GLN A 23 -17.37 15.98 -1.71
C GLN A 23 -17.68 16.74 -0.40
N ASN A 24 -18.54 17.76 -0.46
CA ASN A 24 -18.88 18.65 0.67
C ASN A 24 -19.49 17.88 1.87
N LEU A 25 -19.00 18.24 3.06
CA LEU A 25 -18.93 17.42 4.29
C LEU A 25 -20.23 17.25 5.12
N GLU A 26 -21.32 17.96 4.83
CA GLU A 26 -22.43 18.04 5.79
C GLU A 26 -23.41 16.85 5.77
N ASN A 27 -23.41 16.03 4.72
CA ASN A 27 -24.24 14.82 4.63
C ASN A 27 -23.44 13.51 4.48
N THR A 28 -22.12 13.58 4.41
CA THR A 28 -21.26 12.43 4.14
C THR A 28 -20.68 11.79 5.40
N ALA A 29 -20.65 12.49 6.54
CA ALA A 29 -20.02 12.00 7.77
C ALA A 29 -20.65 10.71 8.33
N ALA A 30 -21.98 10.59 8.33
CA ALA A 30 -22.66 9.38 8.80
C ALA A 30 -22.36 8.17 7.89
N ARG A 31 -22.33 8.41 6.58
CA ARG A 31 -22.01 7.38 5.58
C ARG A 31 -20.54 6.96 5.65
N GLU A 32 -19.63 7.91 5.85
CA GLU A 32 -18.21 7.64 6.06
C GLU A 32 -18.01 6.77 7.30
N SER A 33 -18.69 7.10 8.41
CA SER A 33 -18.63 6.30 9.64
C SER A 33 -19.11 4.86 9.41
N GLU A 34 -20.21 4.66 8.67
CA GLU A 34 -20.68 3.32 8.30
C GLU A 34 -19.65 2.55 7.45
N LEU A 35 -19.04 3.20 6.47
CA LEU A 35 -18.03 2.59 5.61
C LEU A 35 -16.77 2.20 6.40
N ARG A 36 -16.34 3.05 7.33
CA ARG A 36 -15.22 2.78 8.25
C ARG A 36 -15.49 1.60 9.16
N GLU A 37 -16.72 1.47 9.68
CA GLU A 37 -17.11 0.33 10.51
C GLU A 37 -17.11 -0.97 9.69
N LYS A 38 -17.63 -0.94 8.46
CA LYS A 38 -17.59 -2.08 7.53
C LYS A 38 -16.16 -2.45 7.15
N GLU A 39 -15.31 -1.46 6.83
CA GLU A 39 -13.87 -1.63 6.57
C GLU A 39 -13.21 -2.37 7.74
N SER A 40 -13.48 -1.96 8.98
CA SER A 40 -12.92 -2.62 10.16
C SER A 40 -13.36 -4.07 10.31
N LYS A 41 -14.64 -4.38 10.04
CA LYS A 41 -15.16 -5.76 10.12
C LYS A 41 -14.53 -6.66 9.06
N LEU A 42 -14.39 -6.15 7.84
CA LEU A 42 -13.73 -6.87 6.74
C LEU A 42 -12.25 -7.11 7.04
N PHE A 43 -11.55 -6.12 7.59
CA PHE A 43 -10.16 -6.31 8.02
C PHE A 43 -10.03 -7.42 9.07
N SER A 44 -10.89 -7.45 10.11
CA SER A 44 -10.87 -8.54 11.09
C SER A 44 -11.18 -9.89 10.45
N ALA A 45 -12.11 -9.96 9.49
CA ALA A 45 -12.42 -11.20 8.77
C ALA A 45 -11.24 -11.70 7.93
N ILE A 46 -10.57 -10.80 7.21
CA ILE A 46 -9.39 -11.11 6.39
C ILE A 46 -8.24 -11.57 7.29
N MET A 47 -8.00 -10.92 8.43
CA MET A 47 -6.95 -11.30 9.40
C MET A 47 -7.13 -12.67 10.06
N ASN A 48 -8.30 -13.28 9.93
CA ASN A 48 -8.53 -14.66 10.39
C ASN A 48 -8.13 -15.72 9.36
N SER A 49 -7.70 -15.32 8.15
CA SER A 49 -7.24 -16.22 7.09
C SER A 49 -5.94 -15.72 6.47
N ASN A 50 -4.84 -16.46 6.70
CA ASN A 50 -3.54 -16.12 6.11
C ASN A 50 -3.59 -16.03 4.57
N GLU A 51 -4.39 -16.88 3.91
CA GLU A 51 -4.55 -16.87 2.46
C GLU A 51 -5.21 -15.58 1.96
N GLU A 52 -6.24 -15.10 2.67
CA GLU A 52 -6.93 -13.85 2.34
C GLU A 52 -6.03 -12.64 2.62
N VAL A 53 -5.22 -12.70 3.68
CA VAL A 53 -4.21 -11.68 3.94
C VAL A 53 -3.22 -11.62 2.77
N GLU A 54 -2.66 -12.73 2.33
CA GLU A 54 -1.69 -12.74 1.22
C GLU A 54 -2.29 -12.19 -0.09
N LYS A 55 -3.54 -12.55 -0.40
CA LYS A 55 -4.27 -11.96 -1.53
C LYS A 55 -4.45 -10.45 -1.37
N LEU A 56 -4.87 -9.99 -0.17
CA LEU A 56 -5.04 -8.57 0.10
C LEU A 56 -3.73 -7.80 -0.07
N ILE A 57 -2.60 -8.33 0.41
CA ILE A 57 -1.28 -7.72 0.28
C ILE A 57 -0.91 -7.47 -1.19
N ALA A 58 -1.15 -8.45 -2.06
CA ALA A 58 -0.88 -8.31 -3.48
C ALA A 58 -1.72 -7.18 -4.11
N VAL A 59 -2.95 -6.99 -3.65
CA VAL A 59 -3.87 -5.97 -4.18
C VAL A 59 -3.60 -4.58 -3.61
N ILE A 60 -3.35 -4.43 -2.31
CA ILE A 60 -3.09 -3.12 -1.68
C ILE A 60 -1.80 -2.48 -2.18
N ALA A 61 -0.79 -3.28 -2.56
CA ALA A 61 0.44 -2.79 -3.18
C ALA A 61 0.16 -2.01 -4.48
N SER A 62 -0.94 -2.32 -5.16
CA SER A 62 -1.35 -1.66 -6.41
C SER A 62 -2.38 -0.52 -6.25
N SER A 63 -3.01 -0.36 -5.08
CA SER A 63 -4.20 0.52 -4.94
C SER A 63 -3.86 2.02 -4.81
N GLY A 64 -2.73 2.39 -4.19
CA GLY A 64 -2.28 3.80 -4.09
C GLY A 64 -3.18 4.76 -3.29
N SER A 65 -4.30 4.28 -2.74
CA SER A 65 -5.38 5.02 -2.06
C SER A 65 -5.18 5.22 -0.54
N GLY A 66 -4.03 4.78 0.00
CA GLY A 66 -3.77 4.76 1.45
C GLY A 66 -4.44 3.61 2.20
N LEU A 67 -5.07 2.66 1.49
CA LEU A 67 -5.59 1.41 2.05
C LEU A 67 -4.48 0.59 2.74
N ASP A 68 -3.24 0.65 2.22
CA ASP A 68 -2.08 0.00 2.82
C ASP A 68 -1.76 0.53 4.22
N ALA A 69 -1.82 1.85 4.41
CA ALA A 69 -1.56 2.51 5.68
C ALA A 69 -2.63 2.16 6.71
N ARG A 70 -3.90 2.12 6.29
CA ARG A 70 -5.04 1.75 7.17
C ARG A 70 -4.97 0.28 7.58
N PHE A 71 -4.66 -0.61 6.64
CA PHE A 71 -4.48 -2.03 6.93
C PHE A 71 -3.30 -2.28 7.89
N LYS A 72 -2.14 -1.65 7.64
CA LYS A 72 -0.97 -1.70 8.55
C LYS A 72 -1.29 -1.16 9.94
N SER A 73 -2.06 -0.07 10.02
CA SER A 73 -2.49 0.50 11.30
C SER A 73 -3.37 -0.48 12.08
N ARG A 74 -4.33 -1.12 11.41
CA ARG A 74 -5.18 -2.14 12.04
C ARG A 74 -4.38 -3.36 12.49
N LEU A 75 -3.45 -3.86 11.68
CA LEU A 75 -2.56 -4.96 12.07
C LEU A 75 -1.75 -4.63 13.33
N ARG A 76 -1.17 -3.42 13.41
CA ARG A 76 -0.43 -2.98 14.60
C ARG A 76 -1.32 -2.91 15.84
N PHE A 77 -2.58 -2.46 15.68
CA PHE A 77 -3.54 -2.43 16.77
C PHE A 77 -3.84 -3.83 17.30
N GLU A 78 -4.12 -4.79 16.41
CA GLU A 78 -4.45 -6.18 16.77
C GLU A 78 -3.26 -6.91 17.42
N ILE A 79 -2.04 -6.69 16.90
CA ILE A 79 -0.81 -7.22 17.50
C ILE A 79 -0.60 -6.66 18.91
N GLY A 80 -0.77 -5.35 19.08
CA GLY A 80 -0.47 -4.66 20.34
C GLY A 80 -1.53 -4.85 21.42
N GLN A 81 -2.82 -4.86 21.05
CA GLN A 81 -3.94 -4.93 21.99
C GLN A 81 -4.45 -6.36 22.21
N GLU A 82 -4.38 -7.24 21.20
CA GLU A 82 -4.93 -8.60 21.28
C GLU A 82 -3.85 -9.69 21.34
N HIS A 83 -2.58 -9.31 21.53
CA HIS A 83 -1.42 -10.21 21.66
C HIS A 83 -1.25 -11.23 20.51
N ARG A 84 -1.74 -10.88 19.32
CA ARG A 84 -1.68 -11.70 18.11
C ARG A 84 -0.30 -11.65 17.46
N ASN A 85 0.70 -12.23 18.13
CA ASN A 85 2.07 -12.34 17.61
C ASN A 85 2.16 -13.14 16.30
N ASP A 86 1.13 -13.95 15.97
CA ASP A 86 0.98 -14.63 14.68
C ASP A 86 0.87 -13.64 13.50
N LEU A 87 0.27 -12.47 13.74
CA LEU A 87 0.14 -11.40 12.74
C LEU A 87 1.44 -10.60 12.55
N GLN A 88 2.41 -10.75 13.45
CA GLN A 88 3.72 -10.07 13.36
C GLN A 88 4.42 -10.45 12.05
N ILE A 89 4.37 -11.73 11.66
CA ILE A 89 4.96 -12.24 10.42
C ILE A 89 4.30 -11.61 9.20
N LEU A 90 2.98 -11.40 9.25
CA LEU A 90 2.24 -10.75 8.17
C LEU A 90 2.56 -9.26 8.10
N LEU A 91 2.60 -8.57 9.25
CA LEU A 91 3.02 -7.17 9.29
C LEU A 91 4.43 -6.98 8.73
N ASP A 92 5.35 -7.89 9.09
CA ASP A 92 6.72 -7.92 8.59
C ASP A 92 6.76 -8.16 7.08
N LYS A 93 6.01 -9.13 6.55
CA LYS A 93 5.84 -9.35 5.10
C LYS A 93 5.29 -8.11 4.38
N ILE A 94 4.39 -7.34 4.98
CA ILE A 94 3.79 -6.14 4.34
C ILE A 94 4.75 -4.96 4.41
N GLN A 95 5.53 -4.84 5.49
CA GLN A 95 6.60 -3.85 5.60
C GLN A 95 7.70 -4.15 4.58
N ASN A 96 8.13 -5.41 4.52
CA ASN A 96 9.09 -5.96 3.55
C ASN A 96 8.55 -6.15 2.13
N ALA A 97 7.25 -5.94 1.88
CA ALA A 97 6.66 -5.83 0.55
C ALA A 97 6.46 -4.36 0.12
N GLY A 98 6.57 -3.42 1.05
CA GLY A 98 6.68 -1.98 0.78
C GLY A 98 8.12 -1.52 0.55
N GLU A 99 9.08 -2.21 1.18
CA GLU A 99 10.39 -2.46 0.58
C GLU A 99 10.13 -3.45 -0.56
N GLY A 100 10.64 -3.22 -1.77
CA GLY A 100 10.49 -4.23 -2.82
C GLY A 100 11.07 -5.57 -2.34
N PRO A 101 10.76 -6.70 -3.02
CA PRO A 101 11.56 -7.91 -2.83
C PRO A 101 13.03 -7.50 -2.82
N SER A 102 13.75 -7.89 -1.77
CA SER A 102 15.20 -7.67 -1.66
C SER A 102 15.80 -7.81 -3.05
N ALA A 103 16.48 -6.77 -3.53
CA ALA A 103 16.85 -6.51 -4.93
C ALA A 103 17.64 -7.65 -5.63
N SER A 104 17.82 -8.78 -4.97
CA SER A 104 18.48 -9.99 -5.45
C SER A 104 17.59 -10.96 -6.25
N VAL A 105 16.26 -10.79 -6.35
CA VAL A 105 15.39 -11.81 -7.02
C VAL A 105 14.55 -11.28 -8.20
N ARG A 106 14.41 -9.97 -8.37
CA ARG A 106 13.84 -9.38 -9.59
C ARG A 106 14.90 -8.49 -10.21
N GLY A 107 15.13 -8.65 -11.51
CA GLY A 107 16.10 -7.87 -12.28
C GLY A 107 15.95 -6.35 -12.09
N LYS A 108 16.89 -5.59 -12.62
CA LYS A 108 16.94 -4.14 -12.41
C LYS A 108 15.86 -3.46 -13.26
N LYS A 109 15.09 -2.53 -12.67
CA LYS A 109 14.15 -1.70 -13.43
C LYS A 109 14.72 -0.31 -13.57
N ILE A 110 15.41 -0.10 -14.68
CA ILE A 110 16.21 1.11 -14.93
C ILE A 110 15.37 2.16 -15.65
N ALA A 111 15.29 3.35 -15.07
CA ALA A 111 14.75 4.54 -15.72
C ALA A 111 15.84 5.60 -15.89
N TYR A 112 15.80 6.32 -17.01
CA TYR A 112 16.66 7.47 -17.21
C TYR A 112 16.00 8.72 -16.61
N ILE A 113 16.49 9.19 -15.47
CA ILE A 113 15.91 10.30 -14.72
C ILE A 113 16.98 11.39 -14.57
N TYR A 114 16.69 12.58 -15.08
CA TYR A 114 17.60 13.75 -15.04
C TYR A 114 19.02 13.48 -15.56
N GLY A 115 19.19 12.52 -16.48
CA GLY A 115 20.49 12.17 -17.05
C GLY A 115 21.18 10.98 -16.39
N CYS A 116 20.60 10.41 -15.33
CA CYS A 116 21.13 9.26 -14.60
C CYS A 116 20.32 8.00 -14.86
N GLU A 117 20.99 6.85 -14.90
CA GLU A 117 20.36 5.53 -14.89
C GLU A 117 19.97 5.18 -13.46
N VAL A 118 18.69 5.22 -13.15
CA VAL A 118 18.17 4.99 -11.80
C VAL A 118 17.48 3.64 -11.75
N ASN A 119 17.93 2.78 -10.83
CA ASN A 119 17.19 1.59 -10.49
C ASN A 119 15.98 1.96 -9.61
N LEU A 120 14.78 1.91 -10.19
CA LEU A 120 13.54 2.23 -9.50
C LEU A 120 13.18 1.24 -8.38
N TYR A 121 13.75 0.03 -8.41
CA TYR A 121 13.60 -0.91 -7.31
C TYR A 121 14.57 -0.63 -6.15
N ASP A 122 15.64 0.13 -6.38
CA ASP A 122 16.62 0.51 -5.36
C ASP A 122 16.35 1.93 -4.82
N GLY A 123 15.21 2.05 -4.14
CA GLY A 123 14.89 3.26 -3.41
C GLY A 123 13.77 3.06 -2.41
N GLN A 124 13.54 4.10 -1.64
CA GLN A 124 12.72 4.07 -0.45
C GLN A 124 11.62 5.12 -0.49
N TRP A 125 10.43 4.74 -0.04
CA TRP A 125 9.35 5.68 0.17
C TRP A 125 9.51 6.37 1.51
N ARG A 126 9.44 7.70 1.50
CA ARG A 126 9.47 8.56 2.68
C ARG A 126 8.24 9.44 2.74
N ASN A 127 7.96 9.93 3.94
CA ASN A 127 6.87 10.86 4.20
C ASN A 127 7.46 12.21 4.61
N SER A 128 6.95 13.27 4.01
CA SER A 128 7.24 14.64 4.44
C SER A 128 6.46 14.96 5.72
N SER A 129 6.90 15.97 6.44
CA SER A 129 6.21 16.52 7.61
C SER A 129 4.77 16.96 7.30
N ASP A 130 4.49 17.29 6.04
CA ASP A 130 3.18 17.66 5.49
C ASP A 130 2.32 16.43 5.08
N GLY A 131 2.72 15.21 5.45
CA GLY A 131 2.00 13.96 5.14
C GLY A 131 2.16 13.44 3.71
N ARG A 132 2.74 14.24 2.80
CA ARG A 132 3.00 13.85 1.41
C ARG A 132 4.04 12.73 1.34
N ARG A 133 3.75 11.68 0.57
CA ARG A 133 4.66 10.57 0.32
C ARG A 133 5.50 10.84 -0.93
N PHE A 134 6.79 10.53 -0.89
CA PHE A 134 7.71 10.65 -2.03
C PHE A 134 8.72 9.49 -2.01
N TRP A 135 9.19 9.08 -3.17
CA TRP A 135 10.20 8.05 -3.34
C TRP A 135 11.57 8.71 -3.49
N VAL A 136 12.60 8.12 -2.90
CA VAL A 136 13.99 8.59 -3.00
C VAL A 136 14.87 7.42 -3.43
N SER A 137 15.70 7.62 -4.45
CA SER A 137 16.68 6.62 -4.85
C SER A 137 17.77 6.47 -3.77
N ASN A 138 18.21 5.24 -3.52
CA ASN A 138 19.35 4.98 -2.63
C ASN A 138 20.68 5.34 -3.30
N GLU A 139 20.79 5.12 -4.62
CA GLU A 139 21.99 5.42 -5.40
C GLU A 139 22.12 6.94 -5.68
N TYR A 140 21.01 7.63 -5.92
CA TYR A 140 20.97 9.08 -6.16
C TYR A 140 19.99 9.80 -5.22
N PRO A 141 20.42 10.21 -4.01
CA PRO A 141 19.53 10.83 -3.02
C PRO A 141 18.87 12.13 -3.47
N ASP A 142 19.45 12.82 -4.46
CA ASP A 142 18.89 14.02 -5.07
C ASP A 142 17.68 13.71 -5.97
N ILE A 143 17.49 12.44 -6.36
CA ILE A 143 16.36 11.99 -7.17
C ILE A 143 15.20 11.64 -6.24
N VAL A 144 14.31 12.61 -6.12
CA VAL A 144 13.07 12.51 -5.36
C VAL A 144 11.88 12.52 -6.31
N LEU A 145 11.05 11.49 -6.24
CA LEU A 145 9.89 11.31 -7.12
C LEU A 145 8.60 11.37 -6.33
N SER A 146 7.61 12.12 -6.82
CA SER A 146 6.24 11.97 -6.33
C SER A 146 5.65 10.61 -6.73
N PRO A 147 4.55 10.17 -6.09
CA PRO A 147 3.88 8.91 -6.46
C PRO A 147 3.48 8.83 -7.93
N ALA A 148 3.06 9.96 -8.51
CA ALA A 148 2.71 10.06 -9.92
C ALA A 148 3.94 9.94 -10.83
N GLU A 149 5.05 10.59 -10.48
CA GLU A 149 6.30 10.53 -11.25
C GLU A 149 6.91 9.14 -11.21
N TYR A 150 6.98 8.53 -10.03
CA TYR A 150 7.46 7.16 -9.87
C TYR A 150 6.66 6.18 -10.75
N LYS A 151 5.32 6.32 -10.80
CA LYS A 151 4.47 5.49 -11.65
C LYS A 151 4.74 5.70 -13.14
N ARG A 152 4.97 6.95 -13.58
CA ARG A 152 5.33 7.26 -14.98
C ARG A 152 6.68 6.68 -15.37
N TYR A 153 7.69 6.81 -14.50
CA TYR A 153 9.00 6.22 -14.74
C TYR A 153 8.95 4.70 -14.70
N MET A 154 8.19 4.09 -13.79
CA MET A 154 7.95 2.63 -13.77
C MET A 154 7.37 2.08 -15.08
N GLN A 155 6.50 2.85 -15.74
CA GLN A 155 5.89 2.46 -17.02
C GLN A 155 6.83 2.60 -18.21
N SER A 156 7.82 3.50 -18.13
CA SER A 156 8.79 3.77 -19.20
C SER A 156 10.16 3.13 -18.94
N ALA A 157 10.38 2.59 -17.75
CA ALA A 157 11.61 1.93 -17.35
C ALA A 157 11.83 0.62 -18.09
N GLN A 158 13.09 0.36 -18.41
CA GLN A 158 13.50 -0.89 -19.02
C GLN A 158 13.75 -1.93 -17.91
N GLU A 159 13.22 -3.13 -18.13
CA GLU A 159 13.50 -4.28 -17.27
C GLU A 159 14.76 -4.96 -17.80
N VAL A 160 15.78 -5.07 -16.95
CA VAL A 160 17.07 -5.70 -17.26
C VAL A 160 17.20 -6.94 -16.38
N GLU A 161 17.16 -8.11 -17.00
CA GLU A 161 17.50 -9.39 -16.35
C GLU A 161 19.01 -9.40 -16.08
N ASP A 162 19.43 -9.91 -14.92
CA ASP A 162 20.86 -9.97 -14.53
C ASP A 162 21.63 -11.01 -15.37
#